data_AF-A0A6A6BIV7-F1
#
_entry.id   AF-A0A6A6BIV7-F1
#
_cell.length_a   1.000
_cell.length_b   1.000
_cell.length_c   1.000
_cell.angle_alpha   90.00
_cell.angle_beta   90.00
_cell.angle_gamma   90.00
#
_symmetry.space_group_name_H-M   'P 1'
#
loop_
_entity.id
_entity.type
_entity.pdbx_description
1 polymer ?
#
loop_
_entity_poly.entity_id
_entity_poly.type
_entity_poly.pdbx_seq_one_letter_code
_entity_poly.pdbx_strand_id
1 'polypeptide(L)'
;MRLQQPPRLIRVLHLLSILPFFVGSAQALTQKYCSTQNTGSGNSQGTSVYQTTGLCHDACVDKYAFAVIQGNACWCSNYVPAAQSSTDSCDQTCPGYPSENCGSTDNSLYGYIALNISPSGTIGASSSAATSTSTHKTSTVS
;
A
#
# COMPACT_ATOMS: atom_id res chain seq x y z
N MET A 1 -76.19 -28.62 -15.41
CA MET A 1 -75.44 -29.72 -14.75
C MET A 1 -74.07 -29.18 -14.37
N ARG A 2 -73.83 -28.90 -13.09
CA ARG A 2 -72.51 -28.50 -12.56
C ARG A 2 -71.80 -29.77 -12.09
N LEU A 3 -70.67 -30.14 -12.69
CA LEU A 3 -69.77 -31.15 -12.14
C LEU A 3 -68.31 -30.74 -12.35
N GLN A 4 -67.71 -30.38 -11.21
CA GLN A 4 -66.31 -30.49 -10.75
C GLN A 4 -65.14 -30.61 -11.76
N GLN A 5 -64.15 -29.74 -11.55
CA GLN A 5 -62.84 -29.63 -12.20
C GLN A 5 -61.77 -30.54 -11.56
N PRO A 6 -60.78 -31.08 -12.31
CA PRO A 6 -59.53 -31.60 -11.73
C PRO A 6 -58.27 -30.90 -12.33
N PRO A 7 -57.07 -31.29 -11.86
CA PRO A 7 -56.25 -30.58 -10.89
C PRO A 7 -55.48 -29.38 -11.46
N ARG A 8 -55.10 -28.46 -10.56
CA ARG A 8 -54.30 -27.29 -10.86
C ARG A 8 -52.92 -27.70 -11.39
N LEU A 9 -52.65 -27.43 -12.66
CA LEU A 9 -51.28 -27.27 -13.14
C LEU A 9 -50.65 -26.13 -12.33
N ILE A 10 -49.71 -26.49 -11.47
CA ILE A 10 -48.79 -25.55 -10.85
C ILE A 10 -47.99 -24.94 -12.01
N ARG A 11 -48.37 -23.72 -12.41
CA ARG A 11 -47.51 -22.86 -13.24
C ARG A 11 -46.24 -22.67 -12.43
N VAL A 12 -45.17 -23.38 -12.80
CA VAL A 12 -43.82 -23.06 -12.34
C VAL A 12 -43.48 -21.71 -12.97
N LEU A 13 -43.76 -20.65 -12.24
CA LEU A 13 -43.37 -19.30 -12.60
C LEU A 13 -41.86 -19.23 -12.37
N HIS A 14 -41.08 -19.58 -13.39
CA HIS A 14 -39.64 -19.34 -13.41
C HIS A 14 -39.40 -17.83 -13.45
N LEU A 15 -39.48 -17.15 -12.29
CA LEU A 15 -38.71 -15.94 -12.08
C LEU A 15 -37.24 -16.38 -11.98
N LEU A 16 -36.54 -16.48 -13.11
CA LEU A 16 -35.09 -16.33 -13.11
C LEU A 16 -34.81 -14.88 -12.67
N SER A 17 -34.70 -14.68 -11.37
CA SER A 17 -34.17 -13.46 -10.79
C SER A 17 -32.70 -13.39 -11.21
N ILE A 18 -32.43 -12.65 -12.28
CA ILE A 18 -31.06 -12.30 -12.70
C ILE A 18 -30.56 -11.33 -11.63
N LEU A 19 -30.00 -11.85 -10.53
CA LEU A 19 -29.22 -11.02 -9.62
C LEU A 19 -28.08 -10.45 -10.46
N PRO A 20 -27.98 -9.12 -10.66
CA PRO A 20 -26.78 -8.56 -11.25
C PRO A 20 -25.66 -8.87 -10.26
N PHE A 21 -24.78 -9.82 -10.62
CA PHE A 21 -23.47 -9.91 -10.01
C PHE A 21 -22.79 -8.58 -10.32
N PHE A 22 -22.96 -7.61 -9.44
CA PHE A 22 -22.07 -6.47 -9.36
C PHE A 22 -20.71 -7.05 -9.00
N VAL A 23 -19.95 -7.41 -10.03
CA VAL A 23 -18.53 -7.70 -9.90
C VAL A 23 -17.89 -6.38 -9.51
N GLY A 24 -17.76 -6.16 -8.20
CA GLY A 24 -17.00 -5.05 -7.67
C GLY A 24 -15.55 -5.22 -8.08
N SER A 25 -15.03 -4.29 -8.88
CA SER A 25 -13.61 -4.27 -9.28
C SER A 25 -12.77 -4.01 -8.03
N ALA A 26 -12.10 -5.03 -7.50
CA ALA A 26 -11.07 -4.82 -6.49
C ALA A 26 -9.89 -4.10 -7.17
N GLN A 27 -9.66 -2.84 -6.80
CA GLN A 27 -8.51 -2.08 -7.27
C GLN A 27 -7.29 -2.60 -6.51
N ALA A 28 -6.43 -3.37 -7.19
CA ALA A 28 -5.14 -3.74 -6.63
C ALA A 28 -4.32 -2.46 -6.42
N LEU A 29 -3.92 -2.19 -5.18
CA LEU A 29 -3.04 -1.07 -4.86
C LEU A 29 -1.68 -1.34 -5.51
N THR A 30 -1.40 -0.62 -6.59
CA THR A 30 -0.13 -0.71 -7.29
C THR A 30 0.90 0.25 -6.69
N GLN A 31 2.17 -0.15 -6.77
CA GLN A 31 3.28 0.65 -6.30
C GLN A 31 3.60 1.74 -7.32
N LYS A 32 3.51 3.00 -6.90
CA LYS A 32 3.83 4.18 -7.72
C LYS A 32 5.33 4.37 -7.91
N TYR A 33 6.13 4.05 -6.90
CA TYR A 33 7.59 4.10 -7.00
C TYR A 33 8.20 2.81 -6.45
N CYS A 34 9.35 2.45 -6.99
CA CYS A 34 10.23 1.41 -6.48
C CYS A 34 11.61 2.03 -6.26
N SER A 35 12.22 1.82 -5.11
CA SER A 35 13.45 2.55 -4.75
C SER A 35 14.33 1.75 -3.79
N THR A 36 15.65 1.92 -3.89
CA THR A 36 16.60 1.46 -2.86
C THR A 36 16.54 2.27 -1.57
N GLN A 37 15.75 3.36 -1.54
CA GLN A 37 15.68 4.29 -0.43
C GLN A 37 14.37 4.10 0.34
N ASN A 38 14.44 4.00 1.66
CA ASN A 38 13.30 4.10 2.56
C ASN A 38 13.22 5.50 3.19
N THR A 39 12.39 6.37 2.62
CA THR A 39 12.16 7.73 3.11
C THR A 39 11.23 7.79 4.33
N GLY A 40 10.62 6.66 4.72
CA GLY A 40 9.77 6.50 5.90
C GLY A 40 10.46 5.74 7.04
N SER A 41 11.79 5.60 7.03
CA SER A 41 12.54 4.78 8.00
C SER A 41 12.31 5.18 9.47
N GLY A 42 11.97 6.45 9.74
CA GLY A 42 11.59 6.95 11.07
C GLY A 42 10.15 6.63 11.50
N ASN A 43 9.32 6.08 10.62
CA ASN A 43 7.87 5.94 10.78
C ASN A 43 7.43 4.49 10.48
N SER A 44 8.08 3.52 11.15
CA SER A 44 7.76 2.10 11.05
C SER A 44 6.36 1.78 11.59
N GLN A 45 5.60 0.98 10.83
CA GLN A 45 4.33 0.38 11.25
C GLN A 45 4.50 -1.07 11.72
N GLY A 46 5.74 -1.57 11.74
CA GLY A 46 6.08 -2.93 12.15
C GLY A 46 6.12 -3.92 11.00
N THR A 47 6.07 -5.21 11.35
CA THR A 47 6.08 -6.33 10.41
C THR A 47 4.87 -7.25 10.62
N SER A 48 4.42 -7.91 9.56
CA SER A 48 3.30 -8.86 9.61
C SER A 48 3.57 -10.09 8.75
N VAL A 49 3.35 -11.29 9.30
CA VAL A 49 3.39 -12.53 8.49
C VAL A 49 2.24 -12.60 7.47
N TYR A 50 1.22 -11.76 7.63
CA TYR A 50 0.10 -11.60 6.71
C TYR A 50 0.17 -10.26 5.97
N GLN A 51 1.37 -9.74 5.73
CA GLN A 51 1.55 -8.45 5.07
C GLN A 51 0.93 -8.43 3.67
N THR A 52 0.19 -7.36 3.38
CA THR A 52 -0.38 -7.02 2.07
C THR A 52 -0.14 -5.53 1.77
N THR A 53 -0.34 -5.11 0.53
CA THR A 53 -0.33 -3.68 0.17
C THR A 53 -1.48 -2.94 0.84
N GLY A 54 -2.66 -3.56 0.92
CA GLY A 54 -3.82 -3.03 1.63
C GLY A 54 -3.58 -2.81 3.13
N LEU A 55 -2.90 -3.75 3.80
CA LEU A 55 -2.59 -3.61 5.22
C LEU A 55 -1.65 -2.42 5.49
N CYS A 56 -0.63 -2.22 4.66
CA CYS A 56 0.26 -1.06 4.80
C CYS A 56 -0.42 0.24 4.39
N HIS A 57 -1.27 0.20 3.35
CA HIS A 57 -2.10 1.32 2.94
C HIS A 57 -2.96 1.84 4.09
N ASP A 58 -3.74 0.96 4.71
CA ASP A 58 -4.69 1.33 5.78
C ASP A 58 -3.97 1.89 7.02
N ALA A 59 -2.75 1.43 7.29
CA ALA A 59 -1.93 1.97 8.38
C ALA A 59 -1.47 3.43 8.15
N CYS A 60 -1.42 3.88 6.88
CA CYS A 60 -0.82 5.16 6.52
C CYS A 60 -1.79 6.18 5.91
N VAL A 61 -2.92 5.73 5.33
CA VAL A 61 -3.81 6.51 4.44
C VAL A 61 -4.29 7.83 5.03
N ASP A 62 -4.51 7.90 6.34
CA ASP A 62 -5.07 9.09 7.00
C ASP A 62 -4.07 10.23 7.19
N LYS A 63 -2.75 9.94 7.21
CA LYS A 63 -1.73 10.90 7.70
C LYS A 63 -0.50 11.06 6.81
N TYR A 64 -0.33 10.21 5.80
CA TYR A 64 0.88 10.18 4.99
C TYR A 64 0.58 10.17 3.50
N ALA A 65 1.56 10.62 2.71
CA ALA A 65 1.48 10.59 1.26
C ALA A 65 1.76 9.20 0.65
N PHE A 66 2.52 8.37 1.37
CA PHE A 66 2.92 7.03 0.93
C PHE A 66 2.85 5.99 2.04
N ALA A 67 2.40 4.79 1.67
CA ALA A 67 2.70 3.56 2.38
C ALA A 67 3.93 2.92 1.71
N VAL A 68 4.97 2.66 2.49
CA VAL A 68 6.25 2.12 2.03
C VAL A 68 6.37 0.69 2.51
N ILE A 69 6.65 -0.25 1.61
CA ILE A 69 6.58 -1.68 1.90
C ILE A 69 7.83 -2.42 1.40
N GLN A 70 8.32 -3.38 2.18
CA GLN A 70 9.36 -4.31 1.76
C GLN A 70 9.15 -5.67 2.47
N GLY A 71 8.81 -6.70 1.68
CA GLY A 71 8.47 -8.03 2.17
C GLY A 71 7.32 -8.00 3.18
N ASN A 72 7.65 -8.29 4.43
CA ASN A 72 6.70 -8.29 5.54
C ASN A 72 6.66 -6.99 6.35
N ALA A 73 7.45 -5.98 5.97
CA ALA A 73 7.63 -4.74 6.73
C ALA A 73 6.91 -3.55 6.08
N CYS A 74 6.42 -2.64 6.92
CA CYS A 74 5.67 -1.45 6.52
C CYS A 74 6.17 -0.18 7.22
N TRP A 75 6.16 0.93 6.48
CA TRP A 75 6.47 2.28 6.96
C TRP A 75 5.54 3.30 6.30
N CYS A 76 5.44 4.50 6.85
CA CYS A 76 4.74 5.61 6.22
C CYS A 76 5.71 6.75 5.86
N SER A 77 5.49 7.43 4.73
CA SER A 77 6.34 8.55 4.31
C SER A 77 5.52 9.68 3.71
N ASN A 78 6.00 10.92 3.87
CA ASN A 78 5.49 12.10 3.18
C ASN A 78 6.37 12.51 2.00
N TYR A 79 7.40 11.74 1.66
CA TYR A 79 8.40 12.12 0.69
C TYR A 79 8.55 11.10 -0.43
N VAL A 80 8.70 11.62 -1.65
CA VAL A 80 9.06 10.84 -2.83
C VAL A 80 10.53 10.42 -2.69
N PRO A 81 10.90 9.16 -3.00
CA PRO A 81 12.31 8.79 -3.06
C PRO A 81 12.99 9.41 -4.29
N ALA A 82 14.15 10.00 -4.10
CA ALA A 82 14.98 10.56 -5.18
C ALA A 82 15.47 9.53 -6.22
N ALA A 83 16.07 8.43 -5.77
CA ALA A 83 16.48 7.32 -6.63
C ALA A 83 15.30 6.38 -6.86
N GLN A 84 15.00 6.07 -8.11
CA GLN A 84 13.90 5.19 -8.49
C GLN A 84 14.39 4.12 -9.47
N SER A 85 13.89 2.91 -9.29
CA SER A 85 14.05 1.76 -10.19
C SER A 85 12.74 1.49 -10.92
N SER A 86 12.72 0.55 -11.86
CA SER A 86 11.45 0.11 -12.42
C SER A 86 10.54 -0.44 -11.31
N THR A 87 9.25 -0.13 -11.38
CA THR A 87 8.25 -0.75 -10.48
C THR A 87 8.19 -2.26 -10.66
N ASP A 88 8.58 -2.76 -11.84
CA ASP A 88 8.69 -4.21 -12.11
C ASP A 88 9.79 -4.89 -11.31
N SER A 89 10.71 -4.15 -10.69
CA SER A 89 11.76 -4.70 -9.80
C SER A 89 11.33 -4.79 -8.34
N CYS A 90 10.15 -4.25 -8.01
CA CYS A 90 9.53 -4.41 -6.71
C CYS A 90 8.47 -5.51 -6.77
N ASP A 91 8.87 -6.66 -7.32
CA ASP A 91 8.01 -7.77 -7.71
C ASP A 91 7.89 -8.89 -6.65
N GLN A 92 8.54 -8.76 -5.48
CA GLN A 92 8.41 -9.77 -4.44
C GLN A 92 6.96 -9.90 -3.99
N THR A 93 6.45 -11.12 -4.05
CA THR A 93 5.10 -11.46 -3.61
C THR A 93 4.86 -11.15 -2.12
N CYS A 94 3.71 -10.55 -1.82
CA CYS A 94 3.28 -10.30 -0.45
C CYS A 94 2.93 -11.62 0.28
N PRO A 95 3.37 -11.82 1.53
CA PRO A 95 3.13 -13.07 2.26
C PRO A 95 1.65 -13.30 2.64
N GLY A 96 0.88 -12.23 2.82
CA GLY A 96 -0.56 -12.31 3.14
C GLY A 96 -1.47 -12.43 1.92
N TYR A 97 -1.02 -12.01 0.74
CA TYR A 97 -1.83 -12.03 -0.48
C TYR A 97 -0.94 -12.15 -1.73
N PRO A 98 -0.79 -13.37 -2.30
CA PRO A 98 0.22 -13.63 -3.34
C PRO A 98 0.02 -12.92 -4.68
N SER A 99 -1.13 -12.29 -4.91
CA SER A 99 -1.39 -11.52 -6.13
C SER A 99 -0.94 -10.06 -6.03
N GLU A 100 -0.42 -9.64 -4.87
CA GLU A 100 0.15 -8.32 -4.64
C GLU A 100 1.67 -8.38 -4.51
N ASN A 101 2.33 -7.27 -4.82
CA ASN A 101 3.78 -7.12 -4.71
C ASN A 101 4.14 -6.18 -3.54
N CYS A 102 5.11 -6.61 -2.75
CA CYS A 102 5.54 -6.00 -1.49
C CYS A 102 6.99 -5.52 -1.56
N GLY A 103 7.48 -5.02 -2.70
CA GLY A 103 8.86 -4.51 -2.81
C GLY A 103 9.81 -5.62 -3.26
N SER A 104 11.05 -5.64 -2.77
CA SER A 104 11.97 -6.77 -2.95
C SER A 104 13.06 -6.74 -1.87
N THR A 105 13.10 -7.76 -1.00
CA THR A 105 14.16 -7.93 0.01
C THR A 105 15.47 -8.35 -0.64
N ASP A 106 15.40 -9.22 -1.66
CA ASP A 106 16.59 -9.71 -2.37
C ASP A 106 17.33 -8.58 -3.09
N ASN A 107 16.59 -7.64 -3.67
CA ASN A 107 17.16 -6.47 -4.35
C ASN A 107 17.24 -5.22 -3.45
N SER A 108 16.87 -5.33 -2.17
CA SER A 108 16.80 -4.19 -1.23
C SER A 108 15.98 -3.00 -1.76
N LEU A 109 14.87 -3.29 -2.45
CA LEU A 109 13.95 -2.32 -3.01
C LEU A 109 12.69 -2.19 -2.16
N TYR A 110 12.27 -0.96 -1.94
CA TYR A 110 11.06 -0.56 -1.23
C TYR A 110 10.02 -0.12 -2.26
N GLY A 111 8.82 -0.69 -2.13
CA GLY A 111 7.65 -0.27 -2.90
C GLY A 111 6.93 0.89 -2.22
N TYR A 112 6.49 1.87 -3.00
CA TYR A 112 5.76 3.05 -2.53
C TYR A 112 4.35 3.07 -3.11
N ILE A 113 3.35 2.92 -2.26
CA ILE A 113 1.94 3.02 -2.63
C ILE A 113 1.50 4.46 -2.38
N ALA A 114 0.97 5.14 -3.39
CA ALA A 114 0.48 6.51 -3.26
C ALA A 114 -0.86 6.54 -2.51
N LEU A 115 -1.00 7.49 -1.60
CA LEU A 115 -2.18 7.68 -0.74
C LEU A 115 -2.91 8.98 -1.11
N ASN A 116 -3.75 9.47 -0.19
CA ASN A 116 -4.64 10.61 -0.41
C ASN A 116 -3.98 11.97 -0.15
N ILE A 117 -2.84 11.99 0.52
CA ILE A 117 -2.12 13.22 0.88
C ILE A 117 -1.02 13.50 -0.15
N SER A 118 -0.90 14.78 -0.55
CA SER A 118 0.16 15.20 -1.47
C SER A 118 1.54 15.14 -0.78
N PRO A 119 2.60 14.67 -1.48
CA PRO A 119 3.94 14.61 -0.91
C PRO A 119 4.46 15.99 -0.49
N SER A 120 5.20 16.04 0.61
CA SER A 120 5.89 17.25 1.10
C SER A 120 7.16 17.59 0.31
N GLY A 121 7.63 16.68 -0.54
CA GLY A 121 8.81 16.88 -1.39
C GLY A 121 9.48 15.56 -1.76
N THR A 122 10.72 15.65 -2.21
CA THR A 122 11.57 14.51 -2.57
C THR A 122 12.79 14.49 -1.67
N ILE A 123 13.12 13.34 -1.09
CA ILE A 123 14.35 13.17 -0.29
C ILE A 123 15.16 11.96 -0.74
N GLY A 124 16.47 12.02 -0.54
CA GLY A 124 17.38 10.89 -0.71
C GLY A 124 17.60 10.12 0.59
N ALA A 125 18.08 8.88 0.49
CA ALA A 125 18.59 8.10 1.60
C ALA A 125 19.85 8.79 2.12
N SER A 126 19.71 9.49 3.25
CA SER A 126 20.71 10.33 3.93
C SER A 126 20.67 11.81 3.54
N SER A 127 19.77 12.53 4.19
CA SER A 127 20.07 13.89 4.67
C SER A 127 19.71 14.00 6.15
N SER A 128 20.25 13.08 6.96
CA SER A 128 20.41 13.31 8.40
C SER A 128 21.63 14.23 8.61
N ALA A 129 21.50 15.50 8.27
CA ALA A 129 22.30 16.59 8.82
C ALA A 129 21.60 17.93 8.52
N ALA A 130 20.53 18.21 9.27
CA ALA A 130 20.20 19.59 9.55
C ALA A 130 21.40 20.22 10.28
N THR A 131 21.90 21.31 9.71
CA THR A 131 22.92 22.22 10.23
C THR A 131 22.78 22.45 11.74
N SER A 132 23.74 21.97 12.52
CA SER A 132 24.01 22.51 13.86
C SER A 132 25.22 23.44 13.74
N THR A 133 24.97 24.71 13.44
CA THR A 133 25.96 25.78 13.64
C THR A 133 26.16 25.91 15.14
N SER A 134 27.14 25.20 15.70
CA SER A 134 27.65 25.47 17.05
C SER A 134 28.93 26.29 16.92
N THR A 135 28.78 27.59 17.17
CA THR A 135 29.87 28.55 17.34
C THR A 135 30.72 28.12 18.53
N HIS A 136 31.82 27.41 18.29
CA HIS A 136 32.86 27.22 19.30
C HIS A 136 33.60 28.54 19.54
N LYS A 137 33.15 29.31 20.54
CA LYS A 137 34.04 30.18 21.31
C LYS A 137 34.85 29.28 22.24
N THR A 138 36.17 29.21 22.03
CA THR A 138 37.08 28.77 23.10
C THR A 138 38.27 29.71 23.17
N SER A 139 38.38 30.29 24.35
CA SER A 139 39.29 31.32 24.81
C SER A 139 40.75 30.89 24.88
N THR A 140 41.62 31.84 24.59
CA THR A 140 43.03 31.92 24.94
C THR A 140 43.24 31.67 26.44
N VAL A 141 44.20 30.81 26.81
CA VAL A 141 44.71 30.69 28.19
C VAL A 141 46.19 31.02 28.18
N SER A 142 46.54 32.00 29.01
CA SER A 142 47.88 32.37 29.47
C SER A 142 48.46 31.36 30.45
#